data_AF-A0A399XX68-F1
#
_entry.id   AF-A0A399XX68-F1
#
_cell.length_a   1.000
_cell.length_b   1.000
_cell.length_c   1.000
_cell.angle_alpha   90.00
_cell.angle_beta   90.00
_cell.angle_gamma   90.00
#
_symmetry.space_group_name_H-M   'P 1'
#
loop_
_entity.id
_entity.type
_entity.pdbx_description
1 polymer ?
#
loop_
_entity_poly.entity_id
_entity_poly.type
_entity_poly.pdbx_seq_one_letter_code
_entity_poly.pdbx_strand_id
1 'polypeptide(L)'
;MRYLAPRGGYRRWLDPAHSFTTEADMPDKSSSDHIKARPPLRLVWKVVIAVAVLIAATAGGGIGAAIVRITCESDCALPYAGGTGLGIIFGGMGTLILAVLVARSMQEWRDWSAEQRANESDS
;
A
#
# COMPACT_ATOMS: atom_id res chain seq x y z
N MET A 1 21.67 0.39 -48.15
CA MET A 1 21.30 0.73 -46.76
C MET A 1 19.87 0.29 -46.52
N ARG A 2 19.65 -0.79 -45.76
CA ARG A 2 18.32 -1.33 -45.44
C ARG A 2 17.94 -0.87 -44.03
N TYR A 3 16.90 -0.05 -43.92
CA TYR A 3 16.27 0.29 -42.65
C TYR A 3 15.55 -0.96 -42.10
N LEU A 4 15.96 -1.42 -40.91
CA LEU A 4 15.23 -2.43 -40.14
C LEU A 4 14.20 -1.72 -39.27
N ALA A 5 12.92 -2.02 -39.50
CA ALA A 5 11.82 -1.53 -38.67
C ALA A 5 11.75 -2.30 -37.33
N PRO A 6 11.42 -1.64 -36.21
CA PRO A 6 11.25 -2.30 -34.91
C PRO A 6 9.97 -3.13 -34.89
N ARG A 7 10.10 -4.42 -34.55
CA ARG A 7 8.97 -5.33 -34.33
C ARG A 7 8.28 -4.99 -33.00
N GLY A 8 7.21 -4.19 -33.08
CA GLY A 8 6.25 -3.99 -32.00
C GLY A 8 5.43 -5.26 -31.74
N GLY A 9 5.62 -5.87 -30.58
CA GLY A 9 4.97 -7.10 -30.11
C GLY A 9 3.58 -6.88 -29.52
N TYR A 10 2.66 -6.28 -30.27
CA TYR A 10 1.25 -6.14 -29.88
C TYR A 10 0.29 -7.10 -30.60
N ARG A 11 0.81 -8.08 -31.36
CA ARG A 11 0.01 -9.07 -32.10
C ARG A 11 -0.35 -10.33 -31.31
N ARG A 12 -0.46 -10.27 -29.98
CA ARG A 12 -0.85 -11.45 -29.17
C ARG A 12 -2.36 -11.59 -28.91
N TRP A 13 -3.13 -10.52 -29.14
CA TRP A 13 -4.56 -10.48 -28.80
C TRP A 13 -5.52 -10.71 -29.97
N LEU A 14 -5.00 -10.99 -31.18
CA LEU A 14 -5.82 -11.13 -32.40
C LEU A 14 -5.81 -12.53 -33.02
N ASP A 15 -5.39 -13.58 -32.29
CA ASP A 15 -5.48 -14.97 -32.78
C ASP A 15 -6.76 -15.67 -32.24
N PRO A 16 -7.81 -15.84 -33.06
CA PRO A 16 -9.02 -16.58 -32.69
C PRO A 16 -8.88 -18.11 -32.84
N ALA A 17 -7.66 -18.65 -32.84
CA ALA A 17 -7.39 -20.07 -33.10
C ALA A 17 -6.80 -20.82 -31.88
N HIS A 18 -7.12 -20.43 -30.65
CA HIS A 18 -6.89 -21.29 -29.50
C HIS A 18 -8.04 -22.29 -29.40
N SER A 19 -7.79 -23.47 -29.95
CA SER A 19 -8.61 -24.67 -29.85
C SER A 19 -8.98 -24.99 -28.41
N PHE A 20 -10.28 -25.22 -28.23
CA PHE A 20 -10.93 -26.00 -27.20
C PHE A 20 -10.11 -27.28 -26.88
N THR A 21 -9.42 -27.32 -25.75
CA THR A 21 -8.97 -28.58 -25.13
C THR A 21 -9.75 -28.74 -23.84
N THR A 22 -10.56 -29.79 -23.78
CA THR A 22 -11.38 -30.18 -22.62
C THR A 22 -10.75 -31.44 -22.03
N GLU A 23 -10.60 -31.45 -20.70
CA GLU A 23 -10.22 -32.58 -19.83
C GLU A 23 -8.75 -33.09 -19.87
N ALA A 24 -7.93 -32.62 -18.92
CA ALA A 24 -6.98 -33.39 -18.08
C ALA A 24 -5.74 -32.60 -17.60
N ASP A 25 -5.89 -31.31 -17.30
CA ASP A 25 -5.00 -30.64 -16.34
C ASP A 25 -5.88 -29.79 -15.43
N MET A 26 -6.44 -30.42 -14.40
CA MET A 26 -7.13 -29.69 -13.35
C MET A 26 -6.03 -29.18 -12.42
N PRO A 27 -5.74 -27.86 -12.38
CA PRO A 27 -4.74 -27.34 -11.46
C PRO A 27 -5.17 -27.73 -10.05
N ASP A 28 -4.26 -28.39 -9.33
CA ASP A 28 -4.52 -28.89 -8.01
C ASP A 28 -4.94 -27.70 -7.13
N LYS A 29 -6.13 -27.81 -6.54
CA LYS A 29 -6.60 -26.83 -5.55
C LYS A 29 -5.71 -26.83 -4.29
N SER A 30 -4.84 -27.83 -4.14
CA SER A 30 -3.93 -28.02 -3.01
C SER A 30 -2.90 -26.89 -2.93
N SER A 31 -2.26 -26.49 -4.03
CA SER A 31 -1.26 -25.41 -4.01
C SER A 31 -1.84 -24.03 -3.61
N SER A 32 -3.12 -23.78 -3.91
CA SER A 32 -3.81 -22.54 -3.51
C SER A 32 -4.24 -22.49 -2.03
N ASP A 33 -4.36 -23.64 -1.37
CA ASP A 33 -4.78 -23.73 0.03
C ASP A 33 -3.62 -23.57 1.02
N HIS A 34 -2.38 -23.90 0.63
CA HIS A 34 -1.20 -23.73 1.50
C HIS A 34 -0.70 -22.26 1.56
N ILE A 35 -1.06 -21.43 0.58
CA ILE A 35 -0.85 -19.96 0.62
C ILE A 35 -1.92 -19.27 1.49
N LYS A 36 -2.84 -20.00 2.13
CA LYS A 36 -3.84 -19.38 3.03
C LYS A 36 -3.29 -19.09 4.44
N ALA A 37 -2.12 -19.65 4.78
CA ALA A 37 -1.42 -19.37 6.02
C ALA A 37 -0.36 -18.26 5.84
N ARG A 38 -0.70 -17.07 5.31
CA ARG A 38 0.23 -15.91 5.43
C ARG A 38 0.24 -15.46 6.91
N PRO A 39 1.29 -15.72 7.72
CA PRO A 39 1.32 -15.46 9.15
C PRO A 39 1.84 -14.01 9.41
N PRO A 40 2.23 -13.62 10.64
CA PRO A 40 1.87 -12.40 11.41
C PRO A 40 2.04 -11.00 10.78
N LEU A 41 2.58 -10.88 9.57
CA LEU A 41 2.91 -9.58 8.97
C LEU A 41 1.70 -8.68 8.74
N ARG A 42 0.48 -9.23 8.55
CA ARG A 42 -0.72 -8.40 8.49
C ARG A 42 -0.97 -7.64 9.80
N LEU A 43 -0.64 -8.24 10.94
CA LEU A 43 -0.76 -7.57 12.24
C LEU A 43 0.32 -6.50 12.40
N VAL A 44 1.57 -6.82 12.03
CA VAL A 44 2.70 -5.89 12.11
C VAL A 44 2.44 -4.62 11.30
N TRP A 45 1.97 -4.74 10.05
CA TRP A 45 1.64 -3.56 9.23
C TRP A 45 0.54 -2.70 9.85
N LYS A 46 -0.49 -3.31 10.45
CA LYS A 46 -1.55 -2.57 11.15
C LYS A 46 -1.00 -1.82 12.36
N VAL A 47 -0.09 -2.42 13.12
CA VAL A 47 0.57 -1.78 14.27
C VAL A 47 1.43 -0.62 13.80
N VAL A 48 2.24 -0.80 12.76
CA VAL A 48 3.10 0.27 12.19
C VAL A 48 2.25 1.44 11.70
N ILE A 49 1.17 1.17 10.96
CA ILE A 49 0.24 2.21 10.50
C ILE A 49 -0.38 2.94 11.70
N ALA A 50 -0.86 2.21 12.71
CA ALA A 50 -1.46 2.81 13.90
C ALA A 50 -0.46 3.70 14.65
N VAL A 51 0.76 3.23 14.87
CA VAL A 51 1.82 4.00 15.55
C VAL A 51 2.18 5.25 14.75
N ALA A 52 2.35 5.14 13.43
CA ALA A 52 2.65 6.27 12.57
C ALA A 52 1.53 7.33 12.61
N VAL A 53 0.27 6.92 12.57
CA VAL A 53 -0.88 7.82 12.67
C VAL A 53 -0.94 8.50 14.03
N LEU A 54 -0.67 7.79 15.13
CA LEU A 54 -0.63 8.40 16.47
C LEU A 54 0.48 9.45 16.61
N ILE A 55 1.68 9.15 16.09
CA ILE A 55 2.79 10.12 16.09
C ILE A 55 2.43 11.35 15.24
N ALA A 56 1.86 11.15 14.05
CA ALA A 56 1.47 12.25 13.18
C ALA A 56 0.33 13.09 13.77
N ALA A 57 -0.67 12.46 14.40
CA ALA A 57 -1.79 13.15 15.04
C ALA A 57 -1.34 13.97 16.25
N THR A 58 -0.48 13.41 17.10
CA THR A 58 0.07 14.13 18.27
C THR A 58 0.94 15.30 17.84
N ALA A 59 1.78 15.12 16.81
CA ALA A 59 2.56 16.21 16.23
C ALA A 59 1.67 17.29 15.59
N GLY A 60 0.66 16.89 14.80
CA GLY A 60 -0.29 17.82 14.16
C GLY A 60 -1.09 18.64 15.17
N GLY A 61 -1.54 18.03 16.26
CA GLY A 61 -2.19 18.72 17.37
C GLY A 61 -1.27 19.73 18.06
N GLY A 62 -0.02 19.35 18.31
CA GLY A 62 1.00 20.24 18.87
C GLY A 62 1.28 21.46 17.98
N ILE A 63 1.40 21.26 16.67
CA ILE A 63 1.58 22.34 15.70
C ILE A 63 0.34 23.26 15.68
N GLY A 64 -0.87 22.70 15.64
CA GLY A 64 -2.11 23.47 15.68
C GLY A 64 -2.27 24.30 16.95
N ALA A 65 -1.88 23.75 18.10
CA ALA A 65 -1.85 24.44 19.38
C ALA A 65 -0.82 25.60 19.38
N ALA A 66 0.36 25.39 18.79
CA ALA A 66 1.41 26.40 18.71
C ALA A 66 0.99 27.61 17.87
N ILE A 67 0.32 27.40 16.73
CA ILE A 67 -0.17 28.49 15.88
C ILE A 67 -1.16 29.38 16.64
N VAL A 68 -2.09 28.77 17.37
CA VAL A 68 -3.09 29.51 18.15
C VAL A 68 -2.43 30.31 19.28
N ARG A 69 -1.43 29.73 19.97
CA ARG A 69 -0.68 30.45 21.02
C ARG A 69 0.02 31.70 20.51
N ILE A 70 0.49 31.70 19.25
CA ILE A 70 1.18 32.85 18.65
C ILE A 70 0.19 33.94 18.21
N THR A 71 -1.05 33.54 17.89
CA THR A 71 -2.04 34.44 17.28
C THR A 71 -2.92 35.14 18.32
N CYS A 72 -2.72 34.90 19.61
CA CYS A 72 -3.73 35.17 20.62
C CYS A 72 -3.15 35.88 21.86
N GLU A 73 -3.74 37.02 22.24
CA GLU A 73 -3.27 37.93 23.31
C GLU A 73 -4.08 37.80 24.62
N SER A 74 -5.27 37.17 24.60
CA SER A 74 -6.17 37.00 25.77
C SER A 74 -7.04 35.75 25.66
N ASP A 75 -7.69 35.30 26.76
CA ASP A 75 -8.39 34.01 26.97
C ASP A 75 -8.64 33.14 25.70
N CYS A 76 -7.69 32.26 25.42
CA CYS A 76 -7.63 31.47 24.19
C CYS A 76 -8.16 30.04 24.35
N ALA A 77 -8.92 29.73 25.41
CA ALA A 77 -9.31 28.35 25.70
C ALA A 77 -10.05 27.67 24.52
N LEU A 78 -11.00 28.39 23.92
CA LEU A 78 -11.80 27.89 22.79
C LEU A 78 -10.99 27.72 21.48
N PRO A 79 -10.25 28.74 20.99
CA PRO A 79 -9.42 28.57 19.81
C PRO A 79 -8.28 27.57 20.02
N TYR A 80 -7.74 27.45 21.23
CA TYR A 80 -6.68 26.48 21.53
C TYR A 80 -7.17 25.05 21.35
N ALA A 81 -8.36 24.74 21.88
CA ALA A 81 -9.01 23.45 21.67
C ALA A 81 -9.32 23.21 20.18
N GLY A 82 -9.78 24.23 19.46
CA GLY A 82 -10.05 24.16 18.02
C GLY A 82 -8.80 23.86 17.18
N GLY A 83 -7.72 24.62 17.39
CA GLY A 83 -6.45 24.43 16.66
C GLY A 83 -5.82 23.07 16.95
N THR A 84 -5.85 22.63 18.21
CA THR A 84 -5.38 21.30 18.60
C THR A 84 -6.22 20.21 17.95
N GLY A 85 -7.56 20.32 17.99
CA GLY A 85 -8.48 19.34 17.41
C GLY A 85 -8.32 19.21 15.90
N LEU A 86 -8.28 20.33 15.17
CA LEU A 86 -8.08 20.33 13.72
C LEU A 86 -6.70 19.75 13.35
N GLY A 87 -5.66 20.11 14.08
CA GLY A 87 -4.31 19.58 13.88
C GLY A 87 -4.24 18.05 14.02
N ILE A 88 -4.91 17.49 15.04
CA ILE A 88 -5.02 16.04 15.25
C ILE A 88 -5.75 15.38 14.07
N ILE A 89 -6.89 15.94 13.65
CA ILE A 89 -7.72 15.37 12.57
C ILE A 89 -6.96 15.36 11.25
N PHE A 90 -6.42 16.50 10.82
CA PHE A 90 -5.71 16.59 9.55
C PHE A 90 -4.39 15.81 9.55
N GLY A 91 -3.63 15.87 10.64
CA GLY A 91 -2.39 15.10 10.80
C GLY A 91 -2.66 13.59 10.78
N GLY A 92 -3.66 13.12 11.52
CA GLY A 92 -4.02 11.70 11.55
C GLY A 92 -4.61 11.19 10.24
N MET A 93 -5.56 11.93 9.66
CA MET A 93 -6.27 11.51 8.44
C MET A 93 -5.33 11.49 7.22
N GLY A 94 -4.50 12.52 7.05
CA GLY A 94 -3.54 12.56 5.94
C GLY A 94 -2.53 11.42 6.01
N THR A 95 -1.95 11.17 7.19
CA THR A 95 -1.00 10.08 7.39
C THR A 95 -1.66 8.72 7.24
N LEU A 96 -2.91 8.54 7.70
CA LEU A 96 -3.63 7.28 7.54
C LEU A 96 -3.77 6.90 6.06
N ILE A 97 -4.17 7.85 5.22
CA ILE A 97 -4.34 7.62 3.78
C ILE A 97 -3.00 7.23 3.15
N LEU A 98 -1.94 8.02 3.39
CA LEU A 98 -0.61 7.73 2.83
C LEU A 98 -0.06 6.39 3.31
N ALA A 99 -0.23 6.07 4.60
CA ALA A 99 0.25 4.81 5.16
C ALA A 99 -0.45 3.60 4.54
N VAL A 100 -1.77 3.70 4.27
CA VAL A 100 -2.52 2.65 3.56
C VAL A 100 -2.03 2.51 2.12
N LEU A 101 -1.84 3.62 1.39
CA LEU A 101 -1.36 3.59 0.01
C LEU A 101 0.04 2.98 -0.10
N VAL A 102 0.95 3.32 0.81
CA VAL A 102 2.30 2.72 0.87
C VAL A 102 2.22 1.24 1.20
N ALA A 103 1.38 0.84 2.16
CA ALA A 103 1.21 -0.56 2.50
C ALA A 103 0.62 -1.38 1.32
N ARG A 104 -0.15 -0.73 0.43
CA ARG A 104 -0.64 -1.34 -0.80
C ARG A 104 0.46 -1.48 -1.85
N SER A 105 1.25 -0.44 -2.10
CA SER A 105 2.33 -0.54 -3.09
C SER A 105 3.34 -1.61 -2.70
N MET A 106 3.69 -1.72 -1.42
CA MET A 106 4.61 -2.72 -0.90
C MET A 106 4.11 -4.17 -1.05
N GLN A 107 2.82 -4.39 -1.27
CA GLN A 107 2.30 -5.75 -1.54
C GLN A 107 2.72 -6.25 -2.91
N GLU A 108 2.69 -5.37 -3.93
CA GLU A 108 3.05 -5.74 -5.30
C GLU A 108 4.52 -6.17 -5.39
N TRP A 109 5.45 -5.42 -4.79
CA TRP A 109 6.88 -5.75 -4.80
C TRP A 109 7.21 -7.08 -4.12
N ARG A 110 6.44 -7.46 -3.10
CA ARG A 110 6.70 -8.68 -2.33
C ARG A 110 6.34 -9.94 -3.10
N ASP A 111 5.32 -9.88 -3.95
CA ASP A 111 4.91 -11.03 -4.73
C ASP A 111 5.99 -11.39 -5.79
N TRP A 112 6.63 -10.39 -6.42
CA TRP A 112 7.80 -10.61 -7.30
C TRP A 112 8.99 -11.29 -6.61
N SER A 113 9.26 -10.94 -5.35
CA SER A 113 10.41 -11.48 -4.61
C SER A 113 10.19 -12.93 -4.16
N ALA A 114 8.94 -13.35 -3.99
CA ALA A 114 8.61 -14.72 -3.61
C ALA A 114 8.85 -15.70 -4.76
N GLU A 115 8.53 -15.28 -5.98
CA GLU A 115 8.67 -16.09 -7.19
C GLU A 115 10.15 -16.37 -7.53
N GLN A 116 11.04 -15.39 -7.35
CA GLN A 116 12.48 -15.61 -7.56
C GLN A 116 13.09 -16.61 -6.57
N ARG A 117 12.65 -16.59 -5.31
CA ARG A 117 13.13 -17.54 -4.30
C ARG A 117 12.71 -18.98 -4.61
N ALA A 118 11.57 -19.18 -5.26
CA ALA A 118 11.12 -20.49 -5.69
C ALA A 118 11.97 -21.03 -6.86
N ASN A 119 12.34 -20.17 -7.83
CA ASN A 119 13.20 -20.56 -8.94
C ASN A 119 14.64 -20.85 -8.51
N GLU A 120 15.18 -20.11 -7.54
CA GLU A 120 16.54 -20.33 -7.04
C GLU A 120 16.69 -21.65 -6.27
N SER A 121 15.64 -22.16 -5.63
CA SER A 121 15.68 -23.46 -4.96
C SER A 121 15.66 -24.68 -5.88
N ASP A 122 15.42 -24.48 -7.19
CA ASP A 122 15.36 -25.53 -8.22
C ASP A 122 16.66 -25.63 -9.05
N SER A 123 17.72 -24.91 -8.66
CA SER A 123 19.05 -24.90 -9.29
C SER A 123 20.13 -25.45 -8.35
#